data_AF-A0A239T184-F1
#
_entry.id   AF-A0A239T184-F1
#
_cell.length_a   1.000
_cell.length_b   1.000
_cell.length_c   1.000
_cell.angle_alpha   90.00
_cell.angle_beta   90.00
_cell.angle_gamma   90.00
#
_symmetry.space_group_name_H-M   'P 1'
#
loop_
_entity.id
_entity.type
_entity.pdbx_description
1 polymer ?
#
loop_
_entity_poly.entity_id
_entity_poly.type
_entity_poly.pdbx_seq_one_letter_code
_entity_poly.pdbx_strand_id
1 'polypeptide(L)'
;MTRTPFTQKLLAQIYDANGFIILEDLENSLMGWDIADIKQRLAVWRSRGAISYKLDNETGELTNFKMRNKEIEEKEISEGKRLKLDTYFKQVLATQEIIEKATAKDSDRLKAMELQQKAMNKTPDQVFKELTEIYA
;
A
#
# COMPACT_ATOMS: atom_id res chain seq x y z
N MET A 1 31.22 -5.06 16.99
CA MET A 1 30.15 -6.08 17.11
C MET A 1 29.04 -5.72 16.14
N THR A 2 28.48 -6.69 15.42
CA THR A 2 27.40 -6.46 14.46
C THR A 2 26.08 -6.34 15.20
N ARG A 3 25.37 -5.22 15.05
CA ARG A 3 24.05 -5.02 15.68
C ARG A 3 23.02 -5.97 15.06
N THR A 4 22.15 -6.55 15.89
CA THR A 4 21.01 -7.35 15.39
C THR A 4 20.13 -6.49 14.47
N PRO A 5 19.60 -7.02 13.35
CA PRO A 5 18.73 -6.24 12.47
C PRO A 5 17.43 -5.82 13.17
N PHE A 6 17.26 -4.51 13.42
CA PHE A 6 16.01 -3.95 13.91
C PHE A 6 15.14 -3.45 12.74
N THR A 7 14.00 -4.12 12.49
CA THR A 7 13.14 -3.87 11.33
C THR A 7 11.68 -3.59 11.75
N GLN A 8 10.94 -2.91 10.88
CA GLN A 8 9.50 -2.67 11.10
C GLN A 8 8.70 -3.98 11.13
N LYS A 9 9.10 -4.96 10.29
CA LYS A 9 8.48 -6.29 10.24
C LYS A 9 8.61 -7.04 11.57
N LEU A 10 9.75 -6.93 12.24
CA LEU A 10 9.95 -7.51 13.57
C LEU A 10 8.94 -6.93 14.58
N LEU A 11 8.75 -5.60 14.58
CA LEU A 11 7.77 -4.95 15.45
C LEU A 11 6.34 -5.41 15.16
N ALA A 12 5.97 -5.52 13.89
CA ALA A 12 4.67 -6.04 13.50
C ALA A 12 4.45 -7.47 14.01
N GLN A 13 5.44 -8.35 13.86
CA GLN A 13 5.34 -9.73 14.35
C GLN A 13 5.17 -9.81 15.87
N ILE A 14 5.90 -8.99 16.62
CA ILE A 14 5.76 -8.95 18.09
C ILE A 14 4.39 -8.40 18.48
N TYR A 15 3.93 -7.34 17.82
CA TYR A 15 2.62 -6.75 18.07
C TYR A 15 1.46 -7.68 17.71
N ASP A 16 1.54 -8.39 16.58
CA ASP A 16 0.52 -9.34 16.14
C ASP A 16 0.42 -10.55 17.09
N ALA A 17 1.53 -10.93 17.73
CA ALA A 17 1.57 -12.02 18.70
C ALA A 17 1.03 -11.60 20.07
N ASN A 18 1.38 -10.40 20.55
CA ASN A 18 1.18 -10.00 21.94
C ASN A 18 0.13 -8.90 22.14
N GLY A 19 -0.23 -8.15 21.10
CA GLY A 19 -1.10 -6.97 21.15
C GLY A 19 -0.42 -5.69 21.66
N PHE A 20 0.84 -5.78 22.10
CA PHE A 20 1.69 -4.70 22.57
C PHE A 20 3.18 -5.07 22.40
N ILE A 21 4.07 -4.09 22.55
CA ILE A 21 5.53 -4.30 22.50
C ILE A 21 6.19 -3.58 23.69
N ILE A 22 7.01 -4.27 24.48
CA ILE A 22 7.76 -3.67 25.59
C ILE A 22 9.17 -3.32 25.10
N LEU A 23 9.64 -2.10 25.39
CA LEU A 23 10.97 -1.64 24.96
C LEU A 23 12.12 -2.43 25.60
N GLU A 24 11.98 -2.88 26.84
CA GLU A 24 12.98 -3.70 27.54
C GLU A 24 13.13 -5.08 26.89
N ASP A 25 12.03 -5.70 26.47
CA ASP A 25 12.06 -6.96 25.71
C ASP A 25 12.78 -6.79 24.36
N LEU A 26 12.58 -5.64 23.70
CA LEU A 26 13.32 -5.30 22.48
C LEU A 26 14.82 -5.16 22.76
N GLU A 27 15.22 -4.45 23.82
CA GLU A 27 16.64 -4.31 24.19
C GLU A 27 17.29 -5.68 24.49
N ASN A 28 16.60 -6.52 25.26
CA ASN A 28 17.07 -7.87 25.60
C ASN A 28 17.20 -8.79 24.37
N SER A 29 16.34 -8.62 23.36
CA SER A 29 16.34 -9.43 22.14
C SER A 29 17.23 -8.88 21.03
N LEU A 30 17.50 -7.56 21.03
CA LEU A 30 18.28 -6.87 20.02
C LEU A 30 19.71 -6.60 20.48
N MET A 31 20.59 -7.57 20.29
CA MET A 31 22.03 -7.42 20.59
C MET A 31 22.62 -6.13 19.98
N GLY A 32 23.19 -5.28 20.85
CA GLY A 32 23.86 -4.04 20.46
C GLY A 32 22.93 -2.84 20.24
N TRP A 33 21.67 -2.92 20.67
CA TRP A 33 20.73 -1.82 20.75
C TRP A 33 20.48 -1.47 22.21
N ASP A 34 20.51 -0.18 22.56
CA ASP A 34 20.01 0.31 23.83
C ASP A 34 18.60 0.92 23.64
N ILE A 35 17.88 1.13 24.75
CA ILE A 35 16.54 1.76 24.70
C ILE A 35 16.57 3.13 23.99
N ALA A 36 17.65 3.89 24.12
CA ALA A 36 17.79 5.20 23.47
C ALA A 36 17.84 5.10 21.93
N ASP A 37 18.66 4.18 21.41
CA ASP A 37 18.79 3.87 19.98
C ASP A 37 17.48 3.31 19.43
N ILE A 38 16.79 2.46 20.19
CA ILE A 38 15.47 1.91 19.81
C ILE A 38 14.46 3.05 19.69
N LYS A 39 14.36 3.93 20.69
CA LYS A 39 13.47 5.10 20.66
C LYS A 39 13.80 6.04 19.51
N GLN A 40 15.09 6.31 19.26
CA GLN A 40 15.53 7.14 18.15
C GLN A 40 15.10 6.54 16.81
N ARG A 41 15.29 5.22 16.63
CA ARG A 41 14.91 4.52 15.41
C ARG A 41 13.39 4.53 15.18
N LEU A 42 12.61 4.29 16.22
CA LEU A 42 11.14 4.38 16.19
C LEU A 42 10.68 5.79 15.82
N ALA A 43 11.29 6.82 16.40
CA ALA A 43 10.99 8.22 16.09
C ALA A 43 11.27 8.56 14.62
N VAL A 44 12.39 8.07 14.05
CA VAL A 44 12.72 8.24 12.63
C VAL A 44 11.70 7.57 11.72
N TRP A 45 11.22 6.38 12.05
CA TRP A 45 10.17 5.72 11.26
C TRP A 45 8.83 6.41 11.38
N ARG A 46 8.49 6.91 12.57
CA ARG A 46 7.25 7.66 12.82
C ARG A 46 7.25 9.00 12.09
N SER A 47 8.35 9.74 12.11
CA SER A 47 8.45 11.05 11.42
C SER A 47 8.37 10.91 9.90
N ARG A 48 8.85 9.78 9.35
CA ARG A 48 8.71 9.43 7.94
C ARG A 48 7.33 8.85 7.59
N GLY A 49 6.43 8.74 8.57
CA GLY A 49 5.09 8.15 8.40
C GLY A 49 5.11 6.67 8.05
N ALA A 50 6.20 5.94 8.31
CA ALA A 50 6.30 4.52 8.00
C ALA A 50 5.61 3.64 9.06
N ILE A 51 5.49 4.14 10.29
CA ILE A 51 4.78 3.49 11.39
C ILE A 51 4.00 4.53 12.20
N SER A 52 3.00 4.06 12.93
CA SER A 52 2.31 4.82 13.99
C SER A 52 2.18 3.94 15.23
N TYR A 53 2.25 4.55 16.41
CA TYR A 53 2.12 3.87 17.70
C TYR A 53 1.79 4.90 18.78
N LYS A 54 1.24 4.41 19.90
CA LYS A 54 1.21 5.12 21.19
C LYS A 54 2.30 4.52 22.07
N LEU A 55 3.05 5.37 22.76
CA LEU A 55 4.04 4.95 23.73
C LEU A 55 3.57 5.41 25.10
N ASP A 56 3.45 4.47 26.02
CA ASP A 56 3.33 4.77 27.43
C ASP A 56 4.73 5.02 28.01
N ASN A 57 4.92 6.19 28.61
CA ASN A 57 6.21 6.59 29.16
C ASN A 57 6.48 5.98 30.54
N GLU A 58 5.46 5.49 31.24
CA GLU A 58 5.60 4.89 32.57
C GLU A 58 5.99 3.41 32.49
N THR A 59 5.38 2.67 31.55
CA THR A 59 5.59 1.24 31.35
C THR A 59 6.57 0.91 30.22
N GLY A 60 6.87 1.88 29.34
CA GLY A 60 7.66 1.64 28.14
C GLY A 60 6.92 0.78 27.10
N GLU A 61 5.60 0.67 27.20
CA GLU A 61 4.78 -0.14 26.33
C GLU A 61 4.36 0.62 25.05
N LEU A 62 4.63 0.03 23.89
CA LEU A 62 4.08 0.44 22.62
C LEU A 62 2.75 -0.26 22.35
N THR A 63 1.70 0.54 22.19
CA THR A 63 0.34 0.10 21.86
C THR A 63 -0.15 0.72 20.56
N ASN A 64 -1.22 0.17 19.99
CA ASN A 64 -1.85 0.65 18.76
C ASN A 64 -0.81 0.81 17.61
N PHE A 65 0.13 -0.14 17.54
CA PHE A 65 1.17 -0.15 16.52
C PHE A 65 0.53 -0.46 15.15
N LYS A 66 0.82 0.39 14.16
CA LYS A 66 0.41 0.17 12.77
C LYS A 66 1.57 0.50 11.85
N MET A 67 1.88 -0.39 10.93
CA MET A 67 2.76 -0.08 9.80
C MET A 67 1.97 0.64 8.72
N ARG A 68 2.57 1.66 8.11
CA ARG A 68 2.10 2.18 6.83
C ARG A 68 2.53 1.19 5.75
N ASN A 69 1.70 0.18 5.51
CA ASN A 69 1.91 -0.71 4.39
C ASN A 69 1.73 0.10 3.10
N LYS A 70 2.76 0.12 2.24
CA LYS A 70 2.58 0.53 0.85
C LYS A 70 1.47 -0.27 0.16
N GLU A 71 1.23 -1.50 0.60
CA GLU A 71 0.14 -2.38 0.11
C GLU A 71 -1.25 -2.01 0.67
N ILE A 72 -1.38 -1.28 1.79
CA ILE A 72 -2.70 -0.86 2.29
C ILE A 72 -3.24 0.36 1.53
N GLU A 73 -2.36 1.16 0.90
CA GLU A 73 -2.81 2.18 -0.08
C GLU A 73 -3.40 1.56 -1.37
N GLU A 74 -3.22 0.25 -1.63
CA GLU A 74 -3.93 -0.46 -2.70
C GLU A 74 -5.35 -0.91 -2.29
N LYS A 75 -5.66 -0.98 -0.99
CA LYS A 75 -6.96 -1.51 -0.51
C LYS A 75 -7.97 -0.46 -0.02
N GLU A 76 -7.55 0.77 0.29
CA GLU A 76 -8.49 1.89 0.44
C GLU A 76 -8.51 2.75 -0.83
N ILE A 77 -9.04 2.17 -1.90
CA ILE A 77 -9.56 2.98 -3.00
C ILE A 77 -10.76 3.73 -2.41
N SER A 78 -10.59 5.02 -2.08
CA SER A 78 -11.73 5.87 -1.70
C SER A 78 -12.84 5.76 -2.75
N GLU A 79 -14.10 5.87 -2.36
CA GLU A 79 -15.23 5.72 -3.30
C GLU A 79 -15.06 6.60 -4.55
N GLY A 80 -14.56 7.83 -4.39
CA GLY A 80 -14.25 8.72 -5.50
C GLY A 80 -13.10 8.25 -6.41
N LYS A 81 -12.09 7.56 -5.88
CA LYS A 81 -11.03 6.92 -6.68
C LYS A 81 -11.57 5.67 -7.39
N ARG A 82 -12.49 4.93 -6.78
CA ARG A 82 -13.11 3.74 -7.40
C ARG A 82 -14.00 4.12 -8.56
N LEU A 83 -14.78 5.20 -8.40
CA LEU A 83 -15.59 5.78 -9.47
C LEU A 83 -14.73 6.20 -10.69
N LYS A 84 -13.55 6.77 -10.45
CA LYS A 84 -12.62 7.13 -11.54
C LYS A 84 -12.06 5.91 -12.26
N LEU A 85 -11.70 4.86 -11.52
CA LEU A 85 -11.19 3.61 -12.09
C LEU A 85 -12.28 2.88 -12.89
N ASP A 86 -13.51 2.86 -12.40
CA ASP A 86 -14.68 2.38 -13.13
C ASP A 86 -14.91 3.15 -14.45
N THR A 87 -14.77 4.48 -14.41
CA THR A 87 -14.85 5.33 -15.61
C THR A 87 -13.76 4.99 -16.63
N TYR A 88 -12.51 4.78 -16.18
CA TYR A 88 -11.43 4.38 -17.08
C TYR A 88 -11.66 2.99 -17.67
N PHE A 89 -12.19 2.05 -16.88
CA PHE A 89 -12.53 0.72 -17.37
C PHE A 89 -13.62 0.77 -18.44
N LYS A 90 -14.70 1.54 -18.23
CA LYS A 90 -15.73 1.77 -19.25
C LYS A 90 -15.17 2.40 -20.53
N GLN A 91 -14.17 3.28 -20.40
CA GLN A 91 -13.47 3.85 -21.55
C GLN A 91 -12.67 2.80 -22.33
N VAL A 92 -12.06 1.82 -21.64
CA VAL A 92 -11.40 0.67 -22.30
C VAL A 92 -12.40 -0.16 -23.10
N LEU A 93 -13.58 -0.46 -22.53
CA LEU A 93 -14.62 -1.20 -23.24
C LEU A 93 -15.16 -0.45 -24.47
N ALA A 94 -15.46 0.84 -24.31
CA ALA A 94 -15.98 1.65 -25.41
C ALA A 94 -14.95 1.83 -26.55
N THR A 95 -13.66 1.93 -26.20
CA THR A 95 -12.60 2.01 -27.22
C THR A 95 -12.35 0.66 -27.89
N GLN A 96 -12.46 -0.45 -27.16
CA GLN A 96 -12.41 -1.80 -27.73
C GLN A 96 -13.48 -1.98 -28.82
N GLU A 97 -14.72 -1.56 -28.54
CA GLU A 97 -15.81 -1.65 -29.52
C GLU A 97 -15.50 -0.88 -30.82
N ILE A 98 -14.87 0.30 -30.71
CA ILE A 98 -14.46 1.10 -31.88
C ILE A 98 -13.33 0.41 -32.65
N ILE A 99 -12.36 -0.19 -31.95
CA ILE A 99 -11.22 -0.90 -32.55
C ILE A 99 -11.70 -2.13 -33.32
N GLU A 100 -12.59 -2.93 -32.73
CA GLU A 100 -13.13 -4.15 -33.32
C GLU A 100 -14.12 -3.89 -34.46
N LYS A 101 -14.66 -2.67 -34.56
CA LYS A 101 -15.62 -2.31 -35.60
C LYS A 101 -14.96 -2.34 -36.99
N ALA A 102 -15.40 -3.28 -37.82
CA ALA A 102 -14.90 -3.45 -39.20
C ALA A 102 -15.09 -2.19 -40.07
N THR A 103 -16.11 -1.38 -39.79
CA THR A 103 -16.40 -0.14 -40.54
C THR A 103 -15.76 1.12 -39.96
N ALA A 104 -14.99 1.02 -38.87
CA ALA A 104 -14.29 2.17 -38.31
C ALA A 104 -13.20 2.65 -39.26
N LYS A 105 -13.02 3.96 -39.38
CA LYS A 105 -11.90 4.54 -40.13
C LYS A 105 -10.60 4.28 -39.38
N ASP A 106 -9.50 4.10 -40.11
CA ASP A 106 -8.21 3.81 -39.50
C ASP A 106 -7.72 4.92 -38.55
N SER A 107 -8.04 6.19 -38.85
CA SER A 107 -7.78 7.32 -37.95
C SER A 107 -8.52 7.20 -36.62
N ASP A 108 -9.76 6.70 -36.66
CA ASP A 108 -10.61 6.57 -35.47
C ASP A 108 -10.17 5.37 -34.63
N ARG A 109 -9.76 4.26 -35.29
CA ARG A 109 -9.13 3.11 -34.63
C ARG A 109 -7.84 3.49 -33.91
N LEU A 110 -6.96 4.22 -34.58
CA LEU A 110 -5.67 4.61 -34.00
C LEU A 110 -5.86 5.51 -32.79
N LYS A 111 -6.79 6.47 -32.87
CA LYS A 111 -7.17 7.32 -31.73
C LYS A 111 -7.81 6.52 -30.59
N ALA A 112 -8.63 5.52 -30.91
CA ALA A 112 -9.23 4.63 -29.92
C ALA A 112 -8.15 3.79 -29.20
N MET A 113 -7.17 3.24 -29.92
CA MET A 113 -6.05 2.51 -29.33
C MET A 113 -5.21 3.38 -28.38
N GLU A 114 -4.91 4.62 -28.77
CA GLU A 114 -4.17 5.54 -27.91
C GLU A 114 -4.94 5.88 -26.62
N LEU A 115 -6.25 6.09 -26.73
CA LEU A 115 -7.11 6.37 -25.57
C LEU A 115 -7.24 5.14 -24.67
N GLN A 116 -7.35 3.95 -25.27
CA GLN A 116 -7.40 2.69 -24.56
C GLN A 116 -6.12 2.46 -23.74
N GLN A 117 -4.94 2.62 -24.36
CA GLN A 117 -3.67 2.47 -23.67
C GLN A 117 -3.52 3.45 -22.50
N LYS A 118 -3.96 4.71 -22.69
CA LYS A 118 -3.94 5.71 -21.63
C LYS A 118 -4.87 5.35 -20.46
N ALA A 119 -6.02 4.73 -20.74
CA ALA A 119 -6.95 4.29 -19.71
C ALA A 119 -6.45 3.03 -18.97
N MET A 120 -5.85 2.08 -19.70
CA MET A 120 -5.21 0.89 -19.12
C MET A 120 -4.04 1.27 -18.20
N ASN A 121 -3.15 2.18 -18.63
CA ASN A 121 -2.03 2.64 -17.81
C ASN A 121 -2.46 3.33 -16.49
N LYS A 122 -3.70 3.82 -16.42
CA LYS A 122 -4.26 4.46 -15.22
C LYS A 122 -5.03 3.50 -14.32
N THR A 123 -5.27 2.27 -14.78
CA THR A 123 -6.04 1.25 -14.06
C THR A 123 -5.08 0.16 -13.59
N PRO A 124 -4.84 0.00 -12.28
CA PRO A 124 -3.98 -1.07 -11.78
C PRO A 124 -4.51 -2.45 -12.19
N ASP A 125 -3.63 -3.39 -12.52
CA ASP A 125 -3.99 -4.73 -13.04
C ASP A 125 -4.98 -5.48 -12.12
N GLN A 126 -4.80 -5.36 -10.80
CA GLN A 126 -5.71 -5.98 -9.83
C GLN A 126 -7.14 -5.41 -9.94
N VAL A 127 -7.28 -4.09 -10.08
CA VAL A 127 -8.59 -3.43 -10.22
C VAL A 127 -9.19 -3.74 -11.58
N PHE A 128 -8.36 -3.81 -12.62
CA PHE A 128 -8.81 -4.20 -13.96
C PHE A 128 -9.41 -5.60 -13.96
N LYS A 129 -8.75 -6.56 -13.28
CA LYS A 129 -9.28 -7.92 -13.10
C LYS A 129 -10.61 -7.93 -12.34
N GLU A 130 -10.71 -7.22 -11.21
CA GLU A 130 -11.96 -7.10 -10.45
C GLU A 130 -13.10 -6.53 -11.30
N LEU A 131 -12.84 -5.46 -12.06
CA LEU A 131 -13.87 -4.83 -12.89
C LEU A 131 -14.25 -5.70 -14.09
N THR A 132 -13.30 -6.47 -14.64
CA THR A 132 -13.59 -7.45 -15.69
C THR A 132 -14.54 -8.53 -15.18
N GLU A 133 -14.33 -9.06 -13.97
CA GLU A 133 -15.23 -10.05 -13.37
C GLU A 133 -16.65 -9.52 -13.08
N ILE A 134 -16.82 -8.19 -13.00
CA ILE A 134 -18.13 -7.53 -12.77
C ILE A 134 -18.85 -7.22 -14.09
N TYR A 135 -18.11 -6.84 -15.13
CA TYR A 135 -18.65 -6.28 -16.37
C TYR A 135 -18.54 -7.19 -17.60
N ALA A 136 -17.75 -8.28 -17.54
CA ALA A 136 -17.61 -9.28 -18.60
C ALA A 136 -18.40 -10.55 -18.27
#